data_AF-A0A2E4XQX3-F1
#
_entry.id   AF-A0A2E4XQX3-F1
#
_cell.length_a   1.000
_cell.length_b   1.000
_cell.length_c   1.000
_cell.angle_alpha   90.00
_cell.angle_beta   90.00
_cell.angle_gamma   90.00
#
_symmetry.space_group_name_H-M   'P 1'
#
loop_
_entity.id
_entity.type
_entity.pdbx_description
1 polymer ?
#
loop_
_entity_poly.entity_id
_entity_poly.type
_entity_poly.pdbx_seq_one_letter_code
_entity_poly.pdbx_strand_id
1 'polypeptide(L)'
;MHPKEGLPGRQHFDPLDVMHDPLTLTVRRAGMEIVDFTGREVTGLDMADLFPGIKSSDAWPSIAKAAETGVIYFRRAKTMSNPEKDFIESERLYLPLAANGRDVDMFLNITVYLKFR
;
A
#
# COMPACT_ATOMS: atom_id res chain seq x y z
N MET A 1 -5.93 8.47 7.80
CA MET A 1 -4.60 9.09 7.71
C MET A 1 -4.30 9.90 8.96
N HIS A 2 -4.45 9.31 10.15
CA HIS A 2 -4.30 10.03 11.41
C HIS A 2 -3.29 9.31 12.31
N PRO A 3 -1.97 9.54 12.12
CA PRO A 3 -0.96 8.95 12.99
C PRO A 3 -1.08 9.54 14.41
N LYS A 4 -0.61 8.79 15.41
CA LYS A 4 -0.81 9.12 16.83
C LYS A 4 -0.21 10.49 17.24
N GLU A 5 0.85 10.93 16.57
CA GLU A 5 1.61 12.12 16.94
C GLU A 5 1.36 13.33 16.02
N GLY A 6 0.32 13.30 15.18
CA GLY A 6 -0.07 14.47 14.36
C GLY A 6 -0.38 14.13 12.91
N LEU A 7 0.35 14.76 11.98
CA LEU A 7 0.14 14.58 10.54
C LEU A 7 1.02 13.46 9.97
N PRO A 8 0.60 12.79 8.88
CA PRO A 8 1.47 11.87 8.16
C PRO A 8 2.74 12.57 7.65
N GLY A 9 3.90 12.09 8.09
CA GLY A 9 5.21 12.45 7.55
C GLY A 9 5.59 11.68 6.28
N ARG A 10 6.73 12.05 5.68
CA ARG A 10 7.26 11.47 4.42
C ARG A 10 7.49 9.96 4.50
N GLN A 11 7.77 9.43 5.68
CA GLN A 11 8.03 8.02 5.93
C GLN A 11 6.83 7.10 5.68
N HIS A 12 5.62 7.66 5.61
CA HIS A 12 4.38 6.92 5.37
C HIS A 12 4.05 6.76 3.89
N PHE A 13 4.82 7.39 2.99
CA PHE A 13 4.56 7.37 1.56
C PHE A 13 5.36 6.28 0.84
N ASP A 14 4.67 5.51 0.01
CA ASP A 14 5.22 4.35 -0.69
C ASP A 14 4.80 4.41 -2.17
N PRO A 15 5.66 4.90 -3.10
CA PRO A 15 5.38 4.76 -4.51
C PRO A 15 5.45 3.29 -4.94
N LEU A 16 4.42 2.83 -5.64
CA LEU A 16 4.34 1.49 -6.24
C LEU A 16 4.18 1.61 -7.75
N ASP A 17 4.94 0.82 -8.51
CA ASP A 17 4.72 0.62 -9.93
C ASP A 17 3.50 -0.24 -10.16
N VAL A 18 2.66 0.14 -11.12
CA VAL A 18 1.45 -0.60 -11.53
C VAL A 18 1.67 -1.14 -12.94
N MET A 19 1.63 -2.46 -13.09
CA MET A 19 1.64 -3.12 -14.40
C MET A 19 0.27 -3.74 -14.63
N HIS A 20 -0.25 -3.62 -15.85
CA HIS A 20 -1.54 -4.21 -16.26
C HIS A 20 -1.32 -5.47 -17.09
N ASP A 21 -2.34 -6.34 -17.11
CA ASP A 21 -2.40 -7.56 -17.93
C ASP A 21 -1.20 -8.52 -17.80
N PRO A 22 -0.97 -9.13 -16.61
CA PRO A 22 -1.83 -9.13 -15.44
C PRO A 22 -1.55 -7.97 -14.47
N LEU A 23 -2.54 -7.59 -13.66
CA LEU A 23 -2.33 -6.60 -12.61
C LEU A 23 -1.27 -7.09 -11.60
N THR A 24 -0.14 -6.40 -11.55
CA THR A 24 0.95 -6.59 -10.57
C THR A 24 1.44 -5.25 -10.04
N LEU A 25 2.06 -5.31 -8.85
CA LEU A 25 2.50 -4.12 -8.11
C LEU A 25 3.91 -4.35 -7.61
N THR A 26 4.83 -3.50 -8.03
CA THR A 26 6.22 -3.55 -7.55
C THR A 26 6.50 -2.34 -6.66
N VAL A 27 7.16 -2.55 -5.53
CA VAL A 27 7.55 -1.44 -4.66
C VAL A 27 8.64 -0.63 -5.33
N ARG A 28 8.31 0.54 -5.91
CA ARG A 28 9.32 1.42 -6.53
C ARG A 28 10.28 1.97 -5.48
N ARG A 29 9.75 2.36 -4.32
CA ARG A 29 10.52 2.75 -3.15
C ARG A 29 9.70 2.50 -1.88
N ALA A 30 10.27 1.76 -0.95
CA ALA A 30 9.65 1.57 0.35
C ALA A 30 9.75 2.85 1.18
N GLY A 31 8.64 3.30 1.75
CA GLY A 31 8.64 4.22 2.88
C GLY A 31 9.26 3.56 4.10
N MET A 32 9.92 4.37 4.93
CA MET A 32 10.67 3.88 6.09
C MET A 32 9.76 3.17 7.11
N GLU A 33 8.49 3.58 7.25
CA GLU A 33 7.55 2.89 8.13
C GLU A 33 7.23 1.46 7.66
N ILE A 34 7.15 1.20 6.35
CA ILE A 34 6.94 -0.18 5.87
C ILE A 34 8.16 -1.05 6.17
N VAL A 35 9.36 -0.51 5.97
CA VAL A 35 10.61 -1.23 6.28
C VAL A 35 10.68 -1.53 7.78
N ASP A 36 10.42 -0.55 8.63
CA ASP A 36 10.40 -0.72 10.10
C ASP A 36 9.30 -1.70 10.54
N PHE A 37 8.13 -1.64 9.91
CA PHE A 37 7.00 -2.50 10.23
C PHE A 37 7.25 -3.96 9.84
N THR A 38 7.82 -4.17 8.64
CA THR A 38 8.09 -5.51 8.09
C THR A 38 9.43 -6.10 8.55
N GLY A 39 10.34 -5.27 9.06
CA GLY A 39 11.67 -5.68 9.52
C GLY A 39 12.64 -6.06 8.40
N ARG A 40 12.35 -5.73 7.14
CA ARG A 40 13.19 -6.06 5.97
C ARG A 40 13.09 -4.99 4.89
N GLU A 41 14.12 -4.88 4.05
CA GLU A 41 14.08 -4.04 2.84
C GLU A 41 13.12 -4.65 1.83
N VAL A 42 12.23 -3.82 1.26
CA VAL A 42 11.15 -4.28 0.37
C VAL A 42 11.12 -3.58 -0.98
N THR A 43 11.99 -2.61 -1.21
CA THR A 43 12.14 -1.92 -2.50
C THR A 43 12.50 -2.92 -3.60
N GLY A 44 11.82 -2.81 -4.73
CA GLY A 44 11.96 -3.68 -5.90
C GLY A 44 11.22 -5.01 -5.83
N LEU A 45 10.59 -5.34 -4.71
CA LEU A 45 9.85 -6.59 -4.56
C LEU A 45 8.40 -6.46 -5.07
N ASP A 46 7.88 -7.56 -5.61
CA ASP A 46 6.47 -7.65 -5.98
C ASP A 46 5.60 -7.80 -4.72
N MET A 47 4.44 -7.15 -4.71
CA MET A 47 3.49 -7.23 -3.59
C MET A 47 2.99 -8.65 -3.31
N ALA A 48 2.93 -9.52 -4.32
CA ALA A 48 2.58 -10.93 -4.14
C ALA A 48 3.68 -11.72 -3.43
N ASP A 49 4.95 -11.36 -3.61
CA ASP A 49 6.08 -11.95 -2.88
C ASP A 49 6.12 -11.43 -1.44
N LEU A 50 5.81 -10.15 -1.25
CA LEU A 50 5.73 -9.52 0.07
C LEU A 50 4.56 -10.06 0.90
N PHE A 51 3.42 -10.26 0.26
CA PHE A 51 2.18 -10.70 0.87
C PHE A 51 1.58 -11.85 0.06
N PRO A 52 2.05 -13.09 0.27
CA PRO A 52 1.46 -14.26 -0.37
C PRO A 52 -0.05 -14.29 -0.13
N GLY A 53 -0.82 -14.40 -1.22
CA GLY A 53 -2.29 -14.34 -1.16
C GLY A 53 -2.89 -12.93 -1.23
N ILE A 54 -2.10 -11.88 -1.50
CA ILE A 54 -2.60 -10.50 -1.64
C ILE A 54 -3.81 -10.41 -2.57
N LYS A 55 -3.81 -11.14 -3.69
CA LYS A 55 -4.89 -11.15 -4.68
C LYS A 55 -6.20 -11.73 -4.16
N SER A 56 -6.14 -12.55 -3.12
CA SER A 56 -7.31 -13.12 -2.43
C SER A 56 -7.68 -12.35 -1.16
N SER A 57 -6.93 -11.30 -0.81
CA SER A 57 -7.16 -10.51 0.39
C SER A 57 -8.25 -9.45 0.20
N ASP A 58 -8.82 -9.00 1.31
CA ASP A 58 -9.78 -7.89 1.35
C ASP A 58 -9.21 -6.54 0.87
N ALA A 59 -7.89 -6.44 0.64
CA ALA A 59 -7.27 -5.24 0.09
C ALA A 59 -7.31 -5.22 -1.45
N TRP A 60 -7.31 -6.39 -2.10
CA TRP A 60 -7.17 -6.48 -3.55
C TRP A 60 -8.28 -5.79 -4.34
N PRO A 61 -9.58 -5.91 -3.97
CA PRO A 61 -10.64 -5.24 -4.73
C PRO A 61 -10.47 -3.72 -4.79
N SER A 62 -9.99 -3.10 -3.71
CA SER A 62 -9.71 -1.67 -3.65
C SER A 62 -8.53 -1.27 -4.53
N ILE A 63 -7.46 -2.08 -4.51
CA ILE A 63 -6.25 -1.88 -5.30
C ILE A 63 -6.57 -1.99 -6.80
N ALA A 64 -7.23 -3.08 -7.19
CA ALA A 64 -7.61 -3.34 -8.58
C ALA A 64 -8.51 -2.23 -9.12
N LYS A 65 -9.54 -1.85 -8.35
CA LYS A 65 -10.43 -0.77 -8.75
C LYS A 65 -9.72 0.57 -8.89
N ALA A 66 -8.79 0.91 -8.00
CA ALA A 66 -8.00 2.14 -8.12
C ALA A 66 -7.11 2.14 -9.37
N ALA A 67 -6.54 0.99 -9.72
CA ALA A 67 -5.69 0.83 -10.91
C ALA A 67 -6.52 0.94 -12.20
N GLU A 68 -7.70 0.31 -12.23
CA GLU A 68 -8.57 0.28 -13.41
C GLU A 68 -9.28 1.61 -13.65
N THR A 69 -9.69 2.31 -12.59
CA THR A 69 -10.56 3.50 -12.72
C THR A 69 -9.83 4.83 -12.59
N GLY A 70 -8.60 4.83 -12.09
CA GLY A 70 -7.87 6.07 -11.79
C GLY A 70 -8.47 6.88 -10.63
N VAL A 71 -9.44 6.33 -9.89
CA VAL A 71 -10.10 7.00 -8.76
C VAL A 71 -9.32 6.77 -7.46
N ILE A 72 -9.14 7.83 -6.68
CA ILE A 72 -8.53 7.76 -5.34
C ILE A 72 -9.36 6.83 -4.47
N TYR A 73 -8.69 5.89 -3.81
CA TYR A 73 -9.35 4.95 -2.91
C TYR A 73 -8.77 5.05 -1.50
N PHE A 74 -9.65 5.17 -0.50
CA PHE A 74 -9.30 5.12 0.91
C PHE A 74 -9.86 3.85 1.54
N ARG A 75 -9.04 3.18 2.35
CA ARG A 75 -9.44 1.98 3.09
C ARG A 75 -8.90 2.05 4.50
N ARG A 76 -9.73 1.68 5.47
CA ARG A 76 -9.30 1.36 6.83
C ARG A 76 -9.62 -0.10 7.12
N ALA A 77 -8.62 -0.91 7.42
CA ALA A 77 -8.85 -2.29 7.88
C ALA A 77 -7.60 -2.93 8.50
N LYS A 78 -7.79 -4.14 9.04
CA LYS A 78 -6.71 -4.98 9.57
C LYS A 78 -5.60 -5.21 8.53
N THR A 79 -4.36 -5.22 9.00
CA THR A 79 -3.18 -5.44 8.15
C THR A 79 -2.80 -6.91 8.13
N MET A 80 -2.41 -7.45 6.98
CA MET A 80 -1.82 -8.80 6.87
C MET A 80 -0.32 -8.80 7.17
N SER A 81 0.28 -7.63 7.38
CA SER A 81 1.71 -7.44 7.19
C SER A 81 2.59 -7.92 8.36
N ASN A 82 2.02 -8.39 9.46
CA ASN A 82 2.79 -8.96 10.58
C ASN A 82 1.97 -10.04 11.33
N PRO A 83 2.26 -11.34 11.12
CA PRO A 83 1.58 -12.45 11.79
C PRO A 83 1.74 -12.48 13.31
N GLU A 84 2.78 -11.83 13.85
CA GLU A 84 3.02 -11.74 15.30
C GLU A 84 2.32 -10.54 15.94
N LYS A 85 1.73 -9.65 15.13
CA LYS A 85 1.03 -8.44 15.59
C LYS A 85 -0.42 -8.46 15.10
N ASP A 86 -1.22 -9.31 15.72
CA ASP A 86 -2.66 -9.53 15.43
C ASP A 86 -3.56 -8.28 15.57
N PHE A 87 -3.04 -7.16 16.09
CA PHE A 87 -3.84 -6.03 16.58
C PHE A 87 -3.55 -4.69 15.89
N ILE A 88 -3.11 -4.71 14.63
CA ILE A 88 -2.84 -3.48 13.87
C ILE A 88 -3.88 -3.30 12.76
N GLU A 89 -4.65 -2.23 12.88
CA GLU A 89 -5.39 -1.66 11.75
C GLU A 89 -4.45 -0.74 10.97
N SER A 90 -4.72 -0.56 9.68
CA SER A 90 -4.11 0.50 8.90
C SER A 90 -5.17 1.33 8.21
N GLU A 91 -4.86 2.60 8.02
CA GLU A 91 -5.52 3.46 7.06
C GLU A 91 -4.59 3.60 5.86
N ARG A 92 -5.09 3.26 4.68
CA ARG A 92 -4.35 3.34 3.43
C ARG A 92 -5.13 4.14 2.40
N LEU A 93 -4.45 5.07 1.74
CA LEU A 93 -4.96 5.77 0.57
C LEU A 93 -4.09 5.39 -0.63
N TYR A 94 -4.76 5.05 -1.72
CA TYR A 94 -4.17 4.79 -3.02
C TYR A 94 -4.45 5.99 -3.91
N LEU A 95 -3.40 6.74 -4.27
CA LEU A 95 -3.48 7.84 -5.23
C LEU A 95 -2.98 7.35 -6.59
N PRO A 96 -3.85 7.15 -7.59
CA PRO A 96 -3.46 6.74 -8.94
C PRO A 96 -2.75 7.88 -9.67
N LEU A 97 -1.67 7.55 -10.36
CA LEU A 97 -0.85 8.44 -11.17
C LEU A 97 -0.60 7.79 -12.54
N ALA A 98 -0.50 8.61 -13.57
CA ALA A 98 -0.32 8.19 -14.96
C ALA A 98 0.69 9.09 -15.66
N ALA A 99 1.76 8.52 -16.23
CA ALA A 99 2.72 9.29 -17.01
C ALA A 99 2.11 9.82 -18.32
N ASN A 100 1.20 9.07 -18.93
CA ASN A 100 0.50 9.47 -20.15
C ASN A 100 -0.80 10.25 -19.89
N GLY A 101 -1.12 10.54 -18.61
CA GLY A 101 -2.32 11.23 -18.19
C GLY A 101 -3.63 10.44 -18.33
N ARG A 102 -3.58 9.12 -18.57
CA ARG A 102 -4.75 8.26 -18.77
C ARG A 102 -4.65 6.93 -18.03
N ASP A 103 -3.58 6.17 -18.27
CA ASP A 103 -3.43 4.82 -17.76
C ASP A 103 -2.61 4.83 -16.47
N VAL A 104 -3.15 4.25 -15.41
CA VAL A 104 -2.48 4.23 -14.11
C VAL A 104 -1.23 3.37 -14.19
N ASP A 105 -0.06 3.97 -14.08
CA ASP A 105 1.25 3.29 -14.10
C ASP A 105 1.97 3.37 -12.73
N MET A 106 1.42 4.14 -11.80
CA MET A 106 1.97 4.26 -10.46
C MET A 106 0.88 4.56 -9.44
N PHE A 107 1.03 4.02 -8.24
CA PHE A 107 0.35 4.54 -7.05
C PHE A 107 1.32 5.34 -6.19
N LEU A 108 0.88 6.50 -5.69
CA LEU A 108 1.48 7.09 -4.51
C LEU A 108 0.64 6.71 -3.29
N ASN A 109 1.08 5.69 -2.57
CA ASN A 109 0.36 5.25 -1.40
C ASN A 109 0.76 6.02 -0.17
N ILE A 110 -0.17 6.10 0.77
CA ILE A 110 0.14 6.49 2.15
C ILE A 110 -0.46 5.46 3.09
N THR A 111 0.38 4.92 3.96
CA THR A 111 -0.01 3.92 4.97
C THR A 111 0.21 4.49 6.36
N VAL A 112 -0.82 4.46 7.20
CA VAL A 112 -0.70 4.79 8.63
C VAL A 112 -1.15 3.59 9.44
N TYR A 113 -0.27 3.09 10.31
CA TYR A 113 -0.57 2.00 11.23
C TYR A 113 -1.23 2.52 12.52
N LEU A 114 -2.40 1.97 12.84
CA LEU A 114 -3.15 2.23 14.04
C LEU A 114 -2.88 1.10 15.04
N LYS A 115 -2.05 1.36 16.06
CA LYS A 115 -1.92 0.47 17.22
C LYS A 115 -3.18 0.57 18.10
N PHE A 116 -3.94 -0.52 18.24
CA PHE A 116 -4.80 -0.71 19.40
C PHE A 116 -3.91 -0.96 20.62
N ARG A 117 -4.23 -0.28 21.73
CA ARG A 117 -3.58 -0.51 23.02
C ARG A 117 -4.05 -1.83 23.61
#